data_AF-A0A1G1FJY1-F1
#
_entry.id   AF-A0A1G1FJY1-F1
#
_cell.length_a   1.000
_cell.length_b   1.000
_cell.length_c   1.000
_cell.angle_alpha   90.00
_cell.angle_beta   90.00
_cell.angle_gamma   90.00
#
_symmetry.space_group_name_H-M   'P 1'
#
loop_
_entity.id
_entity.type
_entity.pdbx_description
1 polymer ?
#
loop_
_entity_poly.entity_id
_entity_poly.type
_entity_poly.pdbx_seq_one_letter_code
_entity_poly.pdbx_strand_id
1 'polypeptide(L)'
;MGIINTTVPFKNHMKDILLSALILVGLGGCVPVEKVPGSGGELIQIKQGNVGRFHELQIGVMNIIGADYVDEAGTKKQGLIAVLSLFVEGNPPQEKDFKVHAGQRIIMDKYSVYVEEIRGTVKGLVTLRIEELAKN
;
A
#
# COMPACT_ATOMS: atom_id res chain seq x y z
N MET A 1 58.58 -30.23 -28.53
CA MET A 1 57.49 -29.99 -27.57
C MET A 1 57.01 -28.56 -27.82
N GLY A 2 55.80 -28.42 -28.39
CA GLY A 2 55.37 -27.21 -29.09
C GLY A 2 55.06 -26.02 -28.18
N ILE A 3 55.45 -24.83 -28.62
CA ILE A 3 54.99 -23.53 -28.14
C ILE A 3 53.89 -23.07 -29.09
N ILE A 4 52.71 -22.74 -28.57
CA ILE A 4 51.75 -21.89 -29.27
C ILE A 4 51.41 -20.69 -28.39
N ASN A 5 51.79 -19.51 -28.86
CA ASN A 5 51.28 -18.23 -28.42
C ASN A 5 50.19 -17.82 -29.41
N THR A 6 48.99 -17.52 -28.92
CA THR A 6 48.08 -16.61 -29.62
C THR A 6 47.33 -15.75 -28.60
N THR A 7 47.40 -14.46 -28.85
CA THR A 7 47.03 -13.36 -27.95
C THR A 7 45.71 -12.73 -28.42
N VAL A 8 44.84 -12.42 -27.44
CA VAL A 8 43.83 -11.33 -27.33
C VAL A 8 42.57 -11.30 -28.23
N PRO A 9 41.53 -10.49 -27.88
CA PRO A 9 41.01 -10.09 -26.55
C PRO A 9 39.48 -10.28 -26.47
N PHE A 10 38.92 -10.48 -25.28
CA PHE A 10 37.52 -10.08 -25.06
C PHE A 10 37.44 -8.99 -24.00
N LYS A 11 36.79 -7.92 -24.43
CA LYS A 11 36.83 -6.55 -23.93
C LYS A 11 35.86 -6.39 -22.77
N ASN A 12 36.40 -5.91 -21.65
CA ASN A 12 35.86 -4.96 -20.68
C ASN A 12 34.35 -4.89 -20.38
N HIS A 13 34.02 -4.98 -19.09
CA HIS A 13 33.50 -3.88 -18.24
C HIS A 13 32.41 -4.36 -17.27
N MET A 14 32.74 -4.37 -15.98
CA MET A 14 31.98 -3.79 -14.84
C MET A 14 32.50 -4.47 -13.58
N LYS A 15 33.59 -3.95 -13.01
CA LYS A 15 33.55 -3.02 -11.88
C LYS A 15 32.79 -3.62 -10.70
N ASP A 16 33.61 -4.22 -9.85
CA ASP A 16 33.43 -4.31 -8.41
C ASP A 16 32.62 -3.14 -7.86
N ILE A 17 31.42 -3.43 -7.38
CA ILE A 17 30.78 -2.65 -6.33
C ILE A 17 30.30 -3.66 -5.31
N LEU A 18 31.25 -4.04 -4.45
CA LEU A 18 30.96 -4.65 -3.15
C LEU A 18 30.15 -3.61 -2.38
N LEU A 19 28.81 -3.69 -2.47
CA LEU A 19 27.91 -2.79 -1.77
C LEU A 19 27.99 -3.12 -0.28
N SER A 20 28.94 -2.46 0.40
CA SER A 20 29.04 -2.46 1.85
C SER A 20 27.84 -1.71 2.38
N ALA A 21 26.77 -2.43 2.71
CA ALA A 21 25.61 -1.89 3.39
C ALA A 21 26.04 -1.50 4.81
N LEU A 22 26.33 -0.20 4.98
CA LEU A 22 26.51 0.45 6.26
C LEU A 22 25.18 0.40 7.01
N ILE A 23 25.00 -0.60 7.89
CA ILE A 23 23.83 -0.67 8.78
C ILE A 23 24.05 0.36 9.90
N LEU A 24 23.55 1.58 9.68
CA LEU A 24 23.27 2.51 10.77
C LEU A 24 22.04 1.99 11.52
N VAL A 25 22.26 1.33 12.67
CA VAL A 25 21.21 1.03 13.64
C VAL A 25 20.83 2.33 14.34
N GLY A 26 19.93 3.10 13.72
CA GLY A 26 19.17 4.10 14.44
C GLY A 26 18.13 3.38 15.30
N LEU A 27 18.22 3.51 16.62
CA LEU A 27 17.21 3.07 17.60
C LEU A 27 15.92 3.92 17.53
N GLY A 28 15.48 4.29 16.32
CA GLY A 28 14.13 4.76 16.05
C GLY A 28 13.38 3.59 15.44
N GLY A 29 12.47 2.97 16.19
CA GLY A 29 11.73 1.78 15.75
C GLY A 29 11.17 1.97 14.33
N CYS A 30 11.51 1.05 13.42
CA CYS A 30 10.94 1.04 12.08
C CYS A 30 9.42 0.99 12.20
N VAL A 31 8.75 2.04 11.76
CA VAL A 31 7.29 2.04 11.62
C VAL A 31 6.95 1.16 10.42
N PRO A 32 6.14 0.10 10.57
CA PRO A 32 5.69 -0.68 9.42
C PRO A 32 4.86 0.22 8.50
N VAL A 33 5.25 0.27 7.23
CA VAL A 33 4.58 1.02 6.17
C VAL A 33 4.42 0.12 4.96
N GLU A 34 3.20 -0.01 4.49
CA GLU A 34 2.88 -0.71 3.24
C GLU A 34 2.27 0.29 2.28
N LYS A 35 2.86 0.42 1.09
CA LYS A 35 2.43 1.35 0.05
C LYS A 35 2.37 0.64 -1.29
N VAL A 36 1.23 0.75 -1.97
CA VAL A 36 1.06 0.35 -3.36
C VAL A 36 0.57 1.60 -4.10
N PRO A 37 1.42 2.27 -4.90
CA PRO A 37 1.02 3.47 -5.61
C PRO A 37 -0.16 3.20 -6.54
N GLY A 38 -1.24 3.96 -6.36
CA GLY A 38 -2.35 4.02 -7.31
C GLY A 38 -2.19 5.17 -8.29
N SER A 39 -3.01 5.17 -9.34
CA SER A 39 -3.21 6.31 -10.22
C SER A 39 -4.65 6.80 -10.12
N GLY A 40 -4.88 8.08 -10.44
CA GLY A 40 -6.21 8.69 -10.38
C GLY A 40 -6.70 9.04 -8.97
N GLY A 41 -7.94 9.52 -8.89
CA GLY A 41 -8.66 9.86 -7.67
C GLY A 41 -8.12 11.01 -6.83
N GLU A 42 -8.96 11.45 -5.90
CA GLU A 42 -8.58 12.36 -4.82
C GLU A 42 -7.87 11.60 -3.71
N LEU A 43 -6.75 12.12 -3.23
CA LEU A 43 -6.01 11.54 -2.12
C LEU A 43 -6.55 12.06 -0.78
N ILE A 44 -6.96 11.13 0.08
CA ILE A 44 -7.37 11.44 1.46
C ILE A 44 -6.51 10.65 2.43
N GLN A 45 -6.06 11.32 3.49
CA GLN A 45 -5.32 10.72 4.59
C GLN A 45 -6.17 10.72 5.87
N ILE A 46 -6.34 9.54 6.46
CA ILE A 46 -7.21 9.35 7.62
C ILE A 46 -6.41 8.64 8.72
N LYS A 47 -6.34 9.26 9.89
CA LYS A 47 -5.73 8.65 11.07
C LYS A 47 -6.68 7.63 11.68
N GLN A 48 -6.13 6.57 12.26
CA GLN A 48 -6.88 5.62 13.06
C GLN A 48 -7.68 6.33 14.17
N GLY A 49 -8.94 5.94 14.32
CA GLY A 49 -9.92 6.54 15.22
C GLY A 49 -10.65 7.76 14.64
N ASN A 50 -10.30 8.21 13.42
CA ASN A 50 -10.94 9.35 12.77
C ASN A 50 -11.74 8.92 11.53
N VAL A 51 -12.55 9.87 11.06
CA VAL A 51 -13.37 9.76 9.84
C VAL A 51 -12.89 10.80 8.82
N GLY A 52 -12.65 10.35 7.60
CA GLY A 52 -12.50 11.20 6.42
C GLY A 52 -13.82 11.30 5.67
N ARG A 53 -13.98 12.35 4.86
CA ARG A 53 -15.18 12.57 4.04
C ARG A 53 -14.78 12.87 2.61
N PHE A 54 -15.52 12.29 1.67
CA PHE A 54 -15.45 12.59 0.25
C PHE A 54 -16.88 12.63 -0.30
N HIS A 55 -17.40 13.81 -0.59
CA HIS A 55 -18.79 14.00 -1.00
C HIS A 55 -19.76 13.38 0.05
N GLU A 56 -20.63 12.44 -0.36
CA GLU A 56 -21.60 11.73 0.48
C GLU A 56 -21.00 10.50 1.18
N LEU A 57 -19.74 10.17 0.88
CA LEU A 57 -19.02 9.04 1.47
C LEU A 57 -18.24 9.49 2.72
N GLN A 58 -18.51 8.83 3.84
CA GLN A 58 -17.74 8.93 5.07
C GLN A 58 -16.92 7.63 5.25
N ILE A 59 -15.65 7.76 5.63
CA ILE A 59 -14.73 6.63 5.78
C ILE A 59 -14.08 6.72 7.16
N GLY A 60 -14.45 5.82 8.07
CA GLY A 60 -13.79 5.66 9.36
C GLY A 60 -12.62 4.69 9.28
N VAL A 61 -11.47 5.02 9.87
CA VAL A 61 -10.38 4.06 10.09
C VAL A 61 -10.50 3.55 11.52
N MET A 62 -11.11 2.39 11.71
CA MET A 62 -11.40 1.85 13.04
C MET A 62 -10.15 1.30 13.71
N ASN A 63 -9.38 0.48 12.99
CA ASN A 63 -8.21 -0.19 13.52
C ASN A 63 -7.18 -0.47 12.43
N ILE A 64 -5.91 -0.61 12.81
CA ILE A 64 -4.84 -1.09 11.95
C ILE A 64 -4.11 -2.20 12.70
N ILE A 65 -4.03 -3.39 12.10
CA ILE A 65 -3.47 -4.59 12.73
C ILE A 65 -2.49 -5.28 11.78
N GLY A 66 -1.49 -5.96 12.33
CA GLY A 66 -0.71 -6.95 11.57
C GLY A 66 -1.48 -8.26 11.52
N ALA A 67 -1.67 -8.83 10.33
CA ALA A 67 -2.37 -10.09 10.13
C ALA A 67 -1.94 -10.78 8.83
N ASP A 68 -2.27 -12.07 8.72
CA ASP A 68 -2.22 -12.79 7.46
C ASP A 68 -3.42 -12.43 6.58
N TYR A 69 -3.20 -12.26 5.29
CA TYR A 69 -4.24 -12.00 4.29
C TYR A 69 -3.92 -12.68 2.95
N VAL A 70 -4.92 -12.74 2.07
CA VAL A 70 -4.77 -13.21 0.69
C VAL A 70 -5.02 -12.02 -0.21
N ASP A 71 -4.05 -11.70 -1.08
CA ASP A 71 -4.20 -10.59 -2.03
C ASP A 71 -5.06 -10.96 -3.24
N GLU A 72 -5.25 -10.00 -4.15
CA GLU A 72 -6.07 -10.16 -5.36
C GLU A 72 -5.54 -11.21 -6.32
N ALA A 73 -4.24 -11.53 -6.25
CA ALA A 73 -3.61 -12.59 -7.02
C ALA A 73 -3.76 -13.97 -6.36
N GLY A 74 -4.42 -14.06 -5.20
CA GLY A 74 -4.57 -15.29 -4.43
C GLY A 74 -3.34 -15.66 -3.60
N THR A 75 -2.38 -14.74 -3.46
CA THR A 75 -1.13 -14.98 -2.73
C THR A 75 -1.32 -14.69 -1.24
N LYS A 76 -0.94 -15.64 -0.39
CA LYS A 76 -0.89 -15.45 1.07
C LYS A 76 0.25 -14.50 1.43
N LYS A 77 -0.05 -13.49 2.22
CA LYS A 77 0.89 -12.48 2.72
C LYS A 77 0.67 -12.25 4.20
N GLN A 78 1.72 -11.82 4.89
CA GLN A 78 1.65 -11.28 6.24
C GLN A 78 1.93 -9.79 6.15
N GLY A 79 1.05 -8.95 6.69
CA GLY A 79 1.19 -7.51 6.58
C GLY A 79 0.14 -6.72 7.34
N LEU A 80 0.00 -5.44 7.03
CA LEU A 80 -0.92 -4.53 7.66
C LEU A 80 -2.32 -4.62 7.03
N ILE A 81 -3.32 -4.73 7.90
CA ILE A 81 -4.73 -4.66 7.57
C ILE A 81 -5.34 -3.45 8.28
N ALA A 82 -6.00 -2.59 7.51
CA ALA A 82 -6.88 -1.56 8.03
C ALA A 82 -8.32 -2.09 8.08
N VAL A 83 -9.01 -1.79 9.18
CA VAL A 83 -10.46 -1.97 9.29
C VAL A 83 -11.10 -0.63 8.98
N LEU A 84 -11.72 -0.53 7.80
CA LEU A 84 -12.42 0.66 7.35
C LEU A 84 -13.93 0.48 7.55
N SER A 85 -14.61 1.51 8.04
CA SER A 85 -16.07 1.59 8.02
C SER A 85 -16.48 2.61 6.98
N LEU A 86 -17.19 2.18 5.94
CA LEU A 86 -17.66 3.05 4.88
C LEU A 86 -19.16 3.29 5.07
N PHE A 87 -19.54 4.56 5.04
CA PHE A 87 -20.92 5.00 5.16
C PHE A 87 -21.25 5.94 4.00
N VAL A 88 -22.33 5.65 3.28
CA VAL A 88 -22.85 6.49 2.20
C VAL A 88 -24.21 7.01 2.61
N GLU A 89 -24.35 8.34 2.67
CA GLU A 89 -25.63 9.01 2.91
C GLU A 89 -26.61 8.71 1.77
N GLY A 90 -27.87 8.48 2.10
CA GLY A 90 -28.89 8.11 1.11
C GLY A 90 -30.21 7.71 1.75
N ASN A 91 -31.15 7.25 0.92
CA ASN A 91 -32.42 6.69 1.38
C ASN A 91 -32.70 5.35 0.67
N PRO A 92 -32.39 4.19 1.30
CA PRO A 92 -31.79 4.05 2.63
C PRO A 92 -30.28 4.37 2.63
N PRO A 93 -29.70 4.78 3.77
CA PRO A 93 -28.25 4.89 3.92
C PRO A 93 -27.59 3.51 3.87
N GLN A 94 -26.32 3.46 3.45
CA GLN A 94 -25.55 2.22 3.39
C GLN A 94 -24.34 2.32 4.32
N GLU A 95 -24.09 1.30 5.14
CA GLU A 95 -22.92 1.21 6.02
C GLU A 95 -22.31 -0.19 5.93
N LYS A 96 -20.99 -0.28 5.80
CA LYS A 96 -20.29 -1.57 5.77
C LYS A 96 -18.84 -1.45 6.22
N ASP A 97 -18.41 -2.45 6.97
CA ASP A 97 -17.02 -2.61 7.38
C ASP A 97 -16.23 -3.47 6.37
N PHE A 98 -14.99 -3.07 6.12
CA PHE A 98 -14.06 -3.73 5.23
C PHE A 98 -12.72 -3.92 5.93
N LYS A 99 -12.20 -5.14 5.89
CA LYS A 99 -10.80 -5.43 6.22
C LYS A 99 -10.00 -5.36 4.94
N VAL A 100 -9.05 -4.45 4.87
CA VAL A 100 -8.29 -4.17 3.64
C VAL A 100 -6.80 -4.09 3.85
N HIS A 101 -6.04 -4.54 2.86
CA HIS A 101 -4.60 -4.33 2.76
C HIS A 101 -4.27 -3.23 1.73
N ALA A 102 -3.01 -2.77 1.72
CA ALA A 102 -2.54 -1.86 0.68
C ALA A 102 -2.63 -2.51 -0.71
N GLY A 103 -3.06 -1.75 -1.70
CA GLY A 103 -3.32 -2.22 -3.05
C GLY A 103 -4.77 -2.65 -3.31
N GLN A 104 -5.59 -2.78 -2.26
CA GLN A 104 -6.98 -3.24 -2.42
C GLN A 104 -7.91 -2.11 -2.83
N ARG A 105 -8.89 -2.46 -3.68
CA ARG A 105 -9.98 -1.57 -4.11
C ARG A 105 -11.32 -2.07 -3.57
N ILE A 106 -12.05 -1.17 -2.93
CA ILE A 106 -13.45 -1.36 -2.52
C ILE A 106 -14.34 -0.58 -3.49
N ILE A 107 -15.42 -1.20 -3.95
CA ILE A 107 -16.51 -0.51 -4.64
C ILE A 107 -17.72 -0.49 -3.72
N MET A 108 -18.26 0.70 -3.44
CA MET A 108 -19.47 0.88 -2.66
C MET A 108 -20.30 2.02 -3.23
N ASP A 109 -21.54 1.72 -3.61
CA ASP A 109 -22.40 2.63 -4.38
C ASP A 109 -21.67 3.15 -5.64
N LYS A 110 -21.60 4.47 -5.83
CA LYS A 110 -20.88 5.13 -6.92
C LYS A 110 -19.41 5.41 -6.60
N TYR A 111 -18.86 4.90 -5.51
CA TYR A 111 -17.50 5.20 -5.09
C TYR A 111 -16.54 4.02 -5.29
N SER A 112 -15.35 4.33 -5.78
CA SER A 112 -14.17 3.46 -5.77
C SER A 112 -13.18 3.98 -4.75
N VAL A 113 -12.86 3.17 -3.74
CA VAL A 113 -11.91 3.48 -2.68
C VAL A 113 -10.71 2.54 -2.79
N TYR A 114 -9.57 3.09 -3.19
CA TYR A 114 -8.31 2.35 -3.30
C TYR A 114 -7.40 2.66 -2.12
N VAL A 115 -6.86 1.63 -1.50
CA VAL A 115 -5.95 1.75 -0.36
C VAL A 115 -4.53 1.89 -0.87
N GLU A 116 -4.03 3.12 -0.96
CA GLU A 116 -2.65 3.38 -1.42
C GLU A 116 -1.64 3.03 -0.33
N GLU A 117 -1.90 3.37 0.93
CA GLU A 117 -0.91 3.24 2.00
C GLU A 117 -1.53 2.93 3.36
N ILE A 118 -0.88 2.07 4.13
CA ILE A 118 -1.18 1.80 5.52
C ILE A 118 0.10 1.97 6.35
N ARG A 119 0.07 2.82 7.38
CA ARG A 119 1.17 2.98 8.35
C ARG A 119 0.73 2.51 9.74
N GLY A 120 1.37 1.47 10.26
CA GLY A 120 1.10 0.93 11.60
C GLY A 120 1.86 1.68 12.69
N THR A 121 1.23 2.69 13.30
CA THR A 121 1.75 3.37 14.51
C THR A 121 0.67 3.42 15.60
N VAL A 122 1.00 3.92 16.80
CA VAL A 122 0.03 4.16 17.90
C VAL A 122 -1.17 5.01 17.46
N LYS A 123 -1.00 5.85 16.43
CA LYS A 123 -2.08 6.54 15.72
C LYS A 123 -1.84 6.37 14.22
N GLY A 124 -2.02 5.13 13.77
CA GLY A 124 -1.75 4.73 12.40
C GLY A 124 -2.47 5.61 11.37
N LEU A 125 -1.99 5.56 10.13
CA LEU A 125 -2.47 6.42 9.05
C LEU A 125 -2.81 5.55 7.85
N VAL A 126 -3.95 5.81 7.23
CA VAL A 126 -4.32 5.22 5.94
C VAL A 126 -4.37 6.34 4.90
N THR A 127 -3.73 6.12 3.75
CA THR A 127 -3.87 6.98 2.57
C THR A 127 -4.74 6.26 1.55
N LEU A 128 -5.81 6.92 1.13
CA LEU A 128 -6.80 6.41 0.19
C LEU A 128 -6.82 7.26 -1.07
N ARG A 129 -7.09 6.62 -2.22
CA ARG A 129 -7.52 7.31 -3.45
C ARG A 129 -8.99 7.03 -3.66
N ILE A 130 -9.77 8.08 -3.84
CA ILE A 130 -11.23 7.98 -3.97
C ILE A 130 -11.65 8.57 -5.29
N GLU A 131 -12.53 7.84 -5.99
CA GLU A 131 -13.12 8.24 -7.27
C GLU A 131 -14.63 8.04 -7.23
N GLU A 132 -15.37 8.96 -7.84
CA GLU A 132 -16.78 8.73 -8.20
C GLU A 132 -16.81 8.03 -9.57
N LEU A 133 -17.41 6.86 -9.62
CA LEU A 133 -17.66 6.09 -10.83
C LEU A 133 -18.75 6.81 -11.62
N ALA A 134 -18.43 7.23 -12.84
CA ALA A 134 -19.40 7.88 -13.71
C ALA A 134 -20.65 6.99 -13.86
N LYS A 135 -21.83 7.58 -13.69
CA LYS A 135 -23.08 6.94 -14.09
C LYS A 135 -23.07 6.83 -15.61
N ASN A 136 -22.97 5.61 -16.13
CA ASN A 136 -23.28 5.33 -17.53
C ASN A 136 -24.75 5.60 -17.82
#